data_AF-A0A9X9FFZ5-F1
#
_entry.id   AF-A0A9X9FFZ5-F1
#
_cell.length_a   1.000
_cell.length_b   1.000
_cell.length_c   1.000
_cell.angle_alpha   90.00
_cell.angle_beta   90.00
_cell.angle_gamma   90.00
#
_symmetry.space_group_name_H-M   'P 1'
#
loop_
_entity.id
_entity.type
_entity.pdbx_description
1 polymer ?
#
loop_
_entity_poly.entity_id
_entity_poly.type
_entity_poly.pdbx_seq_one_letter_code
_entity_poly.pdbx_strand_id
1 'polypeptide(L)'
;VVMLSDWTDENPHSLLKKLKKQSDYYNFNKPTVGSFFRDVNTRGLSATIADRKMWAEMKMNPTDLADVSGYTYTYLMNGQAPLKNWTGLFRPGEKIRLRFINGSAMTYFDIRIPGLKMTVVAADGQYVNPVTVDEFRIAVAETYDVIVEP
;
A
#
# COMPACT_ATOMS: atom_id res chain seq x y z
N VAL A 1 11.16 2.40 17.02
CA VAL A 1 9.91 1.78 16.52
C VAL A 1 9.33 2.70 15.45
N VAL A 2 8.81 2.12 14.37
CA VAL A 2 8.16 2.81 13.26
C VAL A 2 6.78 2.19 13.08
N MET A 3 5.76 2.91 13.53
CA MET A 3 4.36 2.55 13.39
C MET A 3 3.81 3.17 12.11
N LEU A 4 3.25 2.34 11.24
CA LEU A 4 2.60 2.75 10.00
C LEU A 4 1.10 2.61 10.16
N SER A 5 0.35 3.58 9.64
CA SER A 5 -1.12 3.58 9.70
C SER A 5 -1.71 4.36 8.53
N ASP A 6 -2.96 4.05 8.20
CA ASP A 6 -3.81 4.88 7.36
C ASP A 6 -4.80 5.66 8.24
N TRP A 7 -5.09 6.89 7.85
CA TRP A 7 -5.99 7.78 8.57
C TRP A 7 -6.95 8.45 7.62
N THR A 8 -8.20 8.63 8.03
CA THR A 8 -9.15 9.45 7.29
C THR A 8 -9.83 10.44 8.22
N ASP A 9 -10.03 11.67 7.71
CA ASP A 9 -10.87 12.67 8.38
C ASP A 9 -12.37 12.45 8.10
N GLU A 10 -12.71 11.51 7.22
CA GLU A 10 -14.10 11.08 7.03
C GLU A 10 -14.60 10.28 8.24
N ASN A 11 -15.88 10.45 8.57
CA ASN A 11 -16.50 9.62 9.59
C ASN A 11 -16.52 8.13 9.14
N PRO A 12 -16.02 7.18 9.95
CA PRO A 12 -15.87 5.78 9.53
C PRO A 12 -17.20 5.08 9.25
N HIS A 13 -18.29 5.45 9.93
CA HIS A 13 -19.61 4.90 9.63
C HIS A 13 -20.16 5.40 8.29
N SER A 14 -19.85 6.64 7.92
CA SER A 14 -20.19 7.20 6.61
C SER A 14 -19.37 6.54 5.50
N LEU A 15 -18.07 6.35 5.73
CA LEU A 15 -17.16 5.62 4.83
C LEU A 15 -17.70 4.21 4.55
N LEU A 16 -17.98 3.45 5.61
CA LEU A 16 -18.52 2.09 5.49
C LEU A 16 -19.88 2.08 4.77
N LYS A 17 -20.75 3.05 5.06
CA LYS A 17 -22.06 3.17 4.39
C LYS A 17 -21.92 3.45 2.90
N LYS A 18 -20.93 4.25 2.47
CA LYS A 18 -20.62 4.46 1.05
C LYS A 18 -20.15 3.16 0.41
N LEU A 19 -19.16 2.49 1.01
CA LEU A 19 -18.61 1.23 0.49
C LEU A 19 -19.67 0.12 0.38
N LYS A 20 -20.58 0.02 1.36
CA LYS A 20 -21.68 -0.96 1.31
C LYS A 20 -22.72 -0.68 0.21
N LYS A 21 -22.85 0.58 -0.22
CA LYS A 21 -23.75 0.97 -1.31
C LYS A 21 -23.07 0.89 -2.67
N GLN A 22 -21.80 1.24 -2.72
CA GLN A 22 -20.99 1.32 -3.92
C GLN A 22 -19.52 1.11 -3.53
N SER A 23 -18.99 -0.09 -3.80
CA SER A 23 -17.61 -0.45 -3.44
C SER A 23 -16.57 0.35 -4.21
N ASP A 24 -16.85 0.72 -5.46
CA ASP A 24 -15.93 1.46 -6.32
C ASP A 24 -15.97 2.98 -6.15
N TYR A 25 -16.62 3.49 -5.10
CA TYR A 25 -16.86 4.92 -4.89
C TYR A 25 -15.55 5.74 -4.88
N TYR A 26 -14.50 5.19 -4.28
CA TYR A 26 -13.18 5.85 -4.17
C TYR A 26 -12.20 5.45 -5.28
N ASN A 27 -12.66 4.70 -6.28
CA ASN A 27 -11.86 4.32 -7.43
C ASN A 27 -12.15 5.26 -8.63
N PHE A 28 -11.20 6.16 -8.88
CA PHE A 28 -11.26 7.11 -10.00
C PHE A 28 -10.58 6.60 -11.27
N ASN A 29 -9.85 5.48 -11.20
CA ASN A 29 -9.09 4.93 -12.32
C ASN A 29 -9.98 4.08 -13.22
N LYS A 30 -11.06 4.64 -13.76
CA LYS A 30 -12.02 3.90 -14.58
C LYS A 30 -11.56 3.82 -16.04
N PRO A 31 -11.87 2.73 -16.76
CA PRO A 31 -11.62 2.68 -18.18
C PRO A 31 -12.31 3.82 -18.94
N THR A 32 -11.61 4.37 -19.93
CA THR A 32 -12.09 5.49 -20.75
C THR A 32 -12.25 5.07 -22.20
N VAL A 33 -12.95 5.88 -23.01
CA VAL A 33 -13.05 5.70 -24.47
C VAL A 33 -11.65 5.61 -25.11
N GLY A 34 -10.69 6.41 -24.65
CA GLY A 34 -9.31 6.35 -25.12
C GLY A 34 -8.61 5.02 -24.79
N SER A 35 -8.91 4.42 -23.64
CA SER A 35 -8.38 3.09 -23.29
C SER A 35 -8.93 2.01 -24.24
N PHE A 36 -10.21 2.09 -24.63
CA PHE A 36 -10.81 1.15 -25.55
C PHE A 36 -10.10 1.14 -26.92
N PHE A 37 -9.87 2.30 -27.54
CA PHE A 37 -9.18 2.35 -28.84
C PHE A 37 -7.75 1.82 -28.77
N ARG A 38 -7.06 2.08 -27.65
CA ARG A 38 -5.72 1.54 -27.40
C ARG A 38 -5.74 0.01 -27.29
N ASP A 39 -6.73 -0.54 -26.58
CA ASP A 39 -6.90 -1.98 -26.42
C ASP A 39 -7.22 -2.66 -27.76
N VAL A 40 -8.10 -2.07 -28.56
CA VAL A 40 -8.41 -2.57 -29.91
C VAL A 40 -7.16 -2.57 -30.80
N ASN A 41 -6.36 -1.50 -30.76
CA ASN A 41 -5.14 -1.40 -31.56
C ASN A 41 -4.05 -2.41 -31.13
N THR A 42 -4.00 -2.77 -29.85
CA THR A 42 -2.96 -3.66 -29.30
C THR A 42 -3.36 -5.13 -29.30
N ARG A 43 -4.63 -5.44 -29.06
CA ARG A 43 -5.15 -6.79 -28.82
C ARG A 43 -6.16 -7.26 -29.88
N GLY A 44 -6.66 -6.35 -30.70
CA GLY A 44 -7.75 -6.60 -31.65
C GLY A 44 -9.14 -6.40 -31.03
N LEU A 45 -10.13 -6.17 -31.91
CA LEU A 45 -11.50 -5.82 -31.52
C LEU A 45 -12.21 -6.95 -30.77
N SER A 46 -12.14 -8.18 -31.28
CA SER A 46 -12.82 -9.34 -30.70
C SER A 46 -12.35 -9.63 -29.27
N ALA A 47 -11.02 -9.64 -29.06
CA ALA A 47 -10.41 -9.85 -27.75
C ALA A 47 -10.79 -8.73 -26.77
N THR A 48 -10.79 -7.47 -27.22
CA THR A 48 -11.18 -6.32 -26.39
C THR A 48 -12.65 -6.42 -25.95
N ILE A 49 -13.56 -6.76 -26.84
CA ILE A 49 -14.98 -6.90 -26.50
C ILE A 49 -15.20 -8.07 -25.53
N ALA A 50 -14.53 -9.20 -25.73
CA ALA A 50 -14.61 -10.35 -24.83
C ALA A 50 -14.14 -10.01 -23.41
N ASP A 51 -13.00 -9.31 -23.29
CA ASP A 51 -12.45 -8.83 -22.01
C ASP A 51 -13.43 -7.87 -21.31
N ARG A 52 -13.97 -6.88 -22.03
CA ARG A 52 -14.96 -5.94 -21.50
C ARG A 52 -16.23 -6.64 -21.01
N LYS A 53 -16.71 -7.65 -21.75
CA LYS A 53 -17.89 -8.42 -21.38
C LYS A 53 -17.64 -9.24 -20.12
N MET A 54 -16.51 -9.94 -20.04
CA MET A 54 -16.12 -10.70 -18.85
C MET A 54 -16.10 -9.82 -17.60
N TRP A 55 -15.46 -8.64 -17.67
CA TRP A 55 -15.43 -7.71 -16.54
C TRP A 55 -16.77 -7.07 -16.22
N ALA A 56 -17.65 -6.88 -17.21
CA ALA A 56 -19.02 -6.41 -16.98
C ALA A 56 -19.91 -7.45 -16.27
N GLU A 57 -19.61 -8.74 -16.43
CA GLU A 57 -20.27 -9.84 -15.71
C GLU A 57 -19.73 -10.00 -14.27
N MET A 58 -18.50 -9.56 -14.01
CA MET A 58 -17.92 -9.55 -12.67
C MET A 58 -18.56 -8.47 -11.78
N LYS A 59 -18.64 -8.74 -10.48
CA LYS A 59 -19.09 -7.75 -9.47
C LYS A 59 -17.97 -6.83 -8.95
N MET A 60 -16.75 -7.03 -9.42
CA MET A 60 -15.56 -6.27 -9.04
C MET A 60 -15.15 -5.37 -10.20
N ASN A 61 -14.75 -4.13 -9.89
CA ASN A 61 -14.27 -3.21 -10.91
C ASN A 61 -12.90 -3.70 -11.44
N PRO A 62 -12.65 -3.71 -12.77
CA PRO A 62 -11.38 -4.16 -13.34
C PRO A 62 -10.14 -3.39 -12.86
N THR A 63 -10.31 -2.20 -12.29
CA THR A 63 -9.21 -1.38 -11.77
C THR A 63 -9.24 -1.25 -10.25
N ASP A 64 -9.95 -2.15 -9.58
CA ASP A 64 -10.05 -2.19 -8.13
C ASP A 64 -8.76 -2.70 -7.51
N LEU A 65 -8.02 -1.79 -6.85
CA LEU A 65 -6.79 -2.10 -6.11
C LEU A 65 -6.98 -1.99 -4.60
N ALA A 66 -7.92 -1.16 -4.16
CA ALA A 66 -8.15 -0.82 -2.77
C ALA A 66 -9.54 -0.17 -2.65
N ASP A 67 -10.36 -0.66 -1.71
CA ASP A 67 -11.70 -0.10 -1.40
C ASP A 67 -11.64 1.40 -1.05
N VAL A 68 -10.58 1.82 -0.35
CA VAL A 68 -10.31 3.20 0.02
C VAL A 68 -8.86 3.52 -0.36
N SER A 69 -8.68 4.57 -1.16
CA SER A 69 -7.38 4.95 -1.70
C SER A 69 -6.81 6.17 -0.95
N GLY A 70 -5.60 6.60 -1.35
CA GLY A 70 -4.97 7.82 -0.86
C GLY A 70 -5.74 9.11 -1.18
N TYR A 71 -6.87 9.03 -1.90
CA TYR A 71 -7.82 10.13 -2.00
C TYR A 71 -8.47 10.46 -0.64
N THR A 72 -8.80 9.43 0.14
CA THR A 72 -9.46 9.56 1.45
C THR A 72 -8.49 9.28 2.59
N TYR A 73 -7.45 8.47 2.36
CA TYR A 73 -6.43 8.18 3.36
C TYR A 73 -5.24 9.12 3.31
N THR A 74 -4.84 9.56 4.50
CA THR A 74 -3.51 10.07 4.79
C THR A 74 -2.71 8.94 5.43
N TYR A 75 -1.54 8.62 4.86
CA TYR A 75 -0.65 7.62 5.42
C TYR A 75 0.28 8.24 6.46
N LEU A 76 0.33 7.67 7.65
CA LEU A 76 1.05 8.22 8.79
C LEU A 76 2.23 7.32 9.17
N MET A 77 3.33 7.97 9.56
CA MET A 77 4.48 7.32 10.19
C MET A 77 4.64 7.89 11.61
N ASN A 78 4.55 7.03 12.62
CA ASN A 78 4.57 7.43 14.04
C ASN A 78 3.57 8.57 14.35
N GLY A 79 2.37 8.51 13.76
CA GLY A 79 1.32 9.52 13.92
C GLY A 79 1.58 10.86 13.21
N GLN A 80 2.67 10.97 12.43
CA GLN A 80 2.99 12.16 11.66
C GLN A 80 2.53 12.00 10.21
N ALA A 81 1.89 13.04 9.67
CA ALA A 81 1.55 13.13 8.27
C ALA A 81 2.81 13.22 7.39
N PRO A 82 2.76 12.86 6.10
CA PRO A 82 3.95 12.77 5.24
C PRO A 82 4.80 14.03 5.22
N LEU A 83 4.17 15.22 5.17
CA LEU A 83 4.87 16.51 5.12
C LEU A 83 5.59 16.90 6.42
N LYS A 84 5.30 16.22 7.54
CA LYS A 84 5.98 16.49 8.81
C LYS A 84 7.37 15.84 8.89
N ASN A 85 7.72 14.97 7.93
CA ASN A 85 9.04 14.36 7.79
C ASN A 85 9.57 13.80 9.13
N TRP A 86 8.99 12.70 9.60
CA TRP A 86 9.51 12.03 10.80
C TRP A 86 11.00 11.68 10.61
N THR A 87 11.82 11.97 11.62
CA THR A 87 13.26 11.69 11.61
C THR A 87 13.66 10.84 12.80
N GLY A 88 14.65 9.96 12.59
CA GLY A 88 15.37 9.24 13.63
C GLY A 88 16.82 9.70 13.65
N LEU A 89 17.31 10.17 14.80
CA LEU A 89 18.70 10.56 14.95
C LEU A 89 19.59 9.33 15.11
N PHE A 90 20.79 9.40 14.54
CA PHE A 90 21.80 8.34 14.63
C PHE A 90 23.22 8.89 14.63
N ARG A 91 24.17 8.05 15.05
CA ARG A 91 25.61 8.24 14.88
C ARG A 91 26.10 7.45 13.67
N PRO A 92 26.98 8.03 12.82
CA PRO A 92 27.50 7.32 11.67
C PRO A 92 28.15 5.98 12.05
N GLY A 93 27.79 4.92 11.33
CA GLY A 93 28.27 3.55 11.52
C GLY A 93 27.65 2.79 12.69
N GLU A 94 26.66 3.36 13.39
CA GLU A 94 25.99 2.61 14.47
C GLU A 94 24.94 1.64 13.93
N LYS A 95 24.86 0.45 14.51
CA LYS A 95 23.83 -0.54 14.17
C LYS A 95 22.54 -0.22 14.90
N ILE A 96 21.48 0.01 14.13
CA ILE A 96 20.16 0.35 14.64
C ILE A 96 19.20 -0.77 14.29
N ARG A 97 18.46 -1.25 15.30
CA ARG A 97 17.30 -2.12 15.08
C ARG A 97 16.04 -1.28 14.95
N LEU A 98 15.49 -1.20 13.75
CA LEU A 98 14.19 -0.61 13.49
C LEU A 98 13.12 -1.70 13.55
N ARG A 99 12.07 -1.44 14.33
CA ARG A 99 10.88 -2.30 14.40
C ARG A 99 9.74 -1.63 13.66
N PHE A 100 9.34 -2.20 12.53
CA PHE A 100 8.20 -1.77 11.74
C PHE A 100 6.94 -2.51 12.18
N ILE A 101 5.85 -1.77 12.31
CA ILE A 101 4.53 -2.30 12.67
C ILE A 101 3.53 -1.70 11.70
N ASN A 102 2.77 -2.54 11.00
CA ASN A 102 1.66 -2.06 10.18
C ASN A 102 0.36 -2.18 10.98
N GLY A 103 -0.09 -1.07 11.55
CA GLY A 103 -1.38 -0.98 12.25
C GLY A 103 -2.46 -0.25 11.44
N SER A 104 -2.35 -0.28 10.12
CA SER A 104 -3.38 0.27 9.24
C SER A 104 -4.64 -0.61 9.20
N ALA A 105 -5.74 -0.06 8.70
CA ALA A 105 -7.00 -0.79 8.54
C ALA A 105 -7.01 -1.70 7.30
N MET A 106 -6.29 -1.31 6.24
CA MET A 106 -6.25 -2.08 4.98
C MET A 106 -4.96 -1.93 4.16
N THR A 107 -4.12 -0.95 4.49
CA THR A 107 -3.01 -0.54 3.61
C THR A 107 -1.80 -1.47 3.76
N TYR A 108 -1.25 -1.90 2.62
CA TYR A 108 0.06 -2.56 2.57
C TYR A 108 1.10 -1.47 2.31
N PHE A 109 2.26 -1.56 2.98
CA PHE A 109 3.35 -0.60 2.77
C PHE A 109 4.56 -1.28 2.17
N ASP A 110 5.18 -0.64 1.19
CA ASP A 110 6.50 -1.00 0.69
C ASP A 110 7.54 -0.10 1.38
N ILE A 111 8.46 -0.69 2.11
CA ILE A 111 9.42 0.00 2.95
C ILE A 111 10.79 -0.03 2.29
N ARG A 112 11.37 1.15 2.08
CA ARG A 112 12.73 1.35 1.58
C ARG A 112 13.37 2.56 2.26
N ILE A 113 14.67 2.48 2.51
CA ILE A 113 15.49 3.63 2.89
C ILE A 113 16.49 3.87 1.75
N PRO A 114 16.36 4.97 0.97
CA PRO A 114 17.26 5.22 -0.15
C PRO A 114 18.73 5.23 0.27
N GLY A 115 19.56 4.43 -0.42
CA GLY A 115 20.99 4.33 -0.16
C GLY A 115 21.37 3.46 1.04
N LEU A 116 20.41 2.83 1.73
CA LEU A 116 20.67 2.03 2.93
C LEU A 116 19.98 0.66 2.84
N LYS A 117 20.78 -0.41 2.89
CA LYS A 117 20.26 -1.78 2.96
C LYS A 117 19.71 -2.09 4.34
N MET A 118 18.69 -2.95 4.38
CA MET A 118 18.04 -3.40 5.61
C MET A 118 18.22 -4.91 5.74
N THR A 119 18.65 -5.38 6.91
CA THR A 119 18.72 -6.82 7.20
C THR A 119 17.57 -7.21 8.11
N VAL A 120 16.58 -7.93 7.57
CA VAL A 120 15.45 -8.48 8.33
C VAL A 120 15.97 -9.56 9.28
N VAL A 121 15.67 -9.42 10.57
CA VAL A 121 16.10 -10.34 11.62
C VAL A 121 14.94 -10.92 12.43
N ALA A 122 13.76 -10.31 12.36
CA ALA A 122 12.53 -10.91 12.89
C ALA A 122 11.33 -10.59 12.00
N ALA A 123 10.39 -11.52 11.94
CA ALA A 123 9.08 -11.38 11.30
C ALA A 123 8.01 -11.87 12.30
N ASP A 124 6.98 -11.07 12.54
CA ASP A 124 5.87 -11.36 13.45
C ASP A 124 6.31 -11.81 14.86
N GLY A 125 7.35 -11.14 15.37
CA GLY A 125 7.92 -11.40 16.68
C GLY A 125 8.81 -12.65 16.76
N GLN A 126 8.97 -13.42 15.69
CA GLN A 126 9.86 -14.56 15.61
C GLN A 126 11.19 -14.18 14.96
N TYR A 127 12.31 -14.59 15.57
CA TYR A 127 13.61 -14.46 14.92
C TYR A 127 13.67 -15.34 13.69
N VAL A 128 14.24 -14.80 12.62
CA VAL A 128 14.43 -15.50 11.34
C VAL A 128 15.91 -15.54 11.00
N ASN A 129 16.26 -16.39 10.04
CA ASN A 129 17.58 -16.32 9.42
C ASN A 129 17.73 -14.94 8.76
N PRO A 130 18.80 -14.18 9.05
CA PRO A 130 18.94 -12.82 8.54
C PRO A 130 18.89 -12.75 7.02
N VAL A 131 18.07 -11.86 6.47
CA VAL A 131 17.95 -11.62 5.03
C VAL A 131 18.14 -10.13 4.74
N THR A 132 19.13 -9.80 3.92
CA THR A 132 19.40 -8.41 3.51
C THR A 132 18.62 -8.06 2.25
N VAL A 133 17.85 -6.98 2.33
CA VAL A 133 16.97 -6.49 1.26
C VAL A 133 17.11 -4.98 1.10
N ASP A 134 16.80 -4.49 -0.11
CA ASP A 134 16.66 -3.06 -0.39
C ASP A 134 15.23 -2.56 -0.10
N GLU A 135 14.24 -3.46 -0.18
CA GLU A 135 12.83 -3.18 0.04
C GLU A 135 12.12 -4.43 0.57
N PHE A 136 11.11 -4.22 1.41
CA PHE A 136 10.16 -5.26 1.78
C PHE A 136 8.75 -4.70 1.86
N ARG A 137 7.77 -5.56 1.58
CA ARG A 137 6.34 -5.27 1.74
C ARG A 137 5.88 -5.75 3.11
N ILE A 138 5.06 -4.97 3.80
CA ILE A 138 4.44 -5.31 5.07
C ILE A 138 2.92 -5.19 4.97
N ALA A 139 2.21 -6.30 5.20
CA ALA A 139 0.76 -6.37 5.23
C ALA A 139 0.19 -5.91 6.57
N VAL A 140 -1.13 -5.74 6.63
CA VAL A 140 -1.84 -5.33 7.85
C VAL A 140 -1.55 -6.31 9.00
N ALA A 141 -1.27 -5.76 10.18
CA ALA A 141 -0.93 -6.48 11.41
C ALA A 141 0.42 -7.21 11.43
N GLU A 142 1.19 -7.21 10.34
CA GLU A 142 2.54 -7.76 10.34
C GLU A 142 3.53 -6.85 11.08
N THR A 143 4.61 -7.45 11.58
CA THR A 143 5.74 -6.72 12.18
C THR A 143 7.06 -7.26 11.67
N TYR A 144 8.02 -6.35 11.42
CA TYR A 144 9.37 -6.71 11.01
C TYR A 144 10.41 -5.97 11.84
N ASP A 145 11.40 -6.69 12.35
CA ASP A 145 12.62 -6.08 12.87
C ASP A 145 13.70 -6.13 11.79
N VAL A 146 14.27 -4.97 11.48
CA VAL A 146 15.41 -4.86 10.57
C VAL A 146 16.58 -4.18 11.26
N ILE A 147 17.79 -4.60 10.90
CA ILE A 147 19.03 -3.93 11.27
C ILE A 147 19.48 -3.06 10.11
N VAL A 148 19.87 -1.83 10.42
CA VAL A 148 20.49 -0.87 9.48
C VAL A 148 21.76 -0.28 10.08
N GLU A 149 22.67 0.17 9.22
CA GLU A 149 23.95 0.77 9.59
C GLU A 149 24.25 1.98 8.67
N PRO A 150 23.69 3.16 9.00
CA PRO A 150 23.81 4.39 8.20
C PRO A 150 25.11 5.19 8.43
#